data_AF-A0A4S2E3L8-F1
#
_entry.id   AF-A0A4S2E3L8-F1
#
_cell.length_a   1.000
_cell.length_b   1.000
_cell.length_c   1.000
_cell.angle_alpha   90.00
_cell.angle_beta   90.00
_cell.angle_gamma   90.00
#
_symmetry.space_group_name_H-M   'P 1'
#
loop_
_entity.id
_entity.type
_entity.pdbx_description
1 polymer ?
#
loop_
_entity_poly.entity_id
_entity_poly.type
_entity_poly.pdbx_seq_one_letter_code
_entity_poly.pdbx_strand_id
1 'polypeptide(L)'
;MLTQSWLHRITGKEVATPTNQNADQQTGTQDTPADARWEQNSATIYVNISNPVLKNATETAIAQWNNTKAFTFKIVNDKNANISVSAVNDPNNGAAGLTNTSMNSATGYYLHATVELNSYYLLNPAFGYSQERIVNTAEHELGHAIGLQHTNKISVMQPAGSYYPIQSRDIEAVKALYSRTPQPIIAENNSNR
;
A
#
# COMPACT_ATOMS: atom_id res chain seq x y z
N MET A 1 -19.39 16.54 -3.52
CA MET A 1 -18.77 15.32 -2.98
C MET A 1 -17.57 15.74 -2.15
N LEU A 2 -17.40 15.22 -0.94
CA LEU A 2 -16.23 15.51 -0.10
C LEU A 2 -15.16 14.44 -0.36
N THR A 3 -13.98 14.88 -0.79
CA THR A 3 -12.81 14.00 -1.03
C THR A 3 -11.95 13.96 0.22
N GLN A 4 -11.64 12.78 0.72
CA GLN A 4 -10.75 12.56 1.87
C GLN A 4 -9.50 11.79 1.41
N SER A 5 -8.36 12.00 2.06
CA SER A 5 -7.10 11.31 1.77
C SER A 5 -6.56 10.57 3.00
N TRP A 6 -5.97 9.40 2.79
CA TRP A 6 -5.37 8.54 3.83
C TRP A 6 -3.99 8.06 3.42
N LEU A 7 -3.08 8.01 4.38
CA LEU A 7 -1.66 7.79 4.17
C LEU A 7 -1.16 6.57 4.94
N HIS A 8 -0.50 5.65 4.24
CA HIS A 8 0.16 4.46 4.78
C HIS A 8 1.67 4.56 4.55
N ARG A 9 2.46 4.16 5.55
CA ARG A 9 3.93 4.28 5.54
C ARG A 9 4.57 3.02 6.09
N ILE A 10 5.52 2.43 5.37
CA ILE A 10 6.38 1.35 5.88
C ILE A 10 7.70 1.96 6.37
N THR A 11 8.08 1.75 7.63
CA THR A 11 9.35 2.29 8.15
C THR A 11 10.56 1.42 7.78
N GLY A 12 11.65 2.06 7.34
CA GLY A 12 12.85 1.39 6.84
C GLY A 12 13.90 0.98 7.89
N LYS A 13 13.57 0.97 9.18
CA LYS A 13 14.56 0.74 10.24
C LYS A 13 14.80 -0.75 10.49
N GLU A 14 15.95 -1.25 10.04
CA GLU A 14 16.65 -2.35 10.72
C GLU A 14 18.16 -2.12 10.77
N VAL A 15 18.69 -2.03 11.98
CA VAL A 15 20.06 -2.42 12.32
C VAL A 15 19.98 -3.26 13.61
N ALA A 16 20.45 -4.51 13.51
CA ALA A 16 20.73 -5.52 14.54
C ALA A 16 19.57 -6.41 15.09
N THR A 17 19.76 -7.72 14.83
CA THR A 17 19.44 -8.97 15.57
C THR A 17 18.28 -8.99 16.60
N PRO A 18 17.40 -10.03 16.58
CA PRO A 18 16.18 -10.03 17.37
C PRO A 18 16.46 -10.26 18.85
N THR A 19 16.10 -9.27 19.67
CA THR A 19 15.84 -9.51 21.08
C THR A 19 14.49 -8.89 21.41
N ASN A 20 13.58 -9.73 21.90
CA ASN A 20 12.26 -9.39 22.43
C ASN A 20 12.21 -7.98 23.00
N GLN A 21 11.28 -7.12 22.54
CA GLN A 21 10.45 -6.27 23.40
C GLN A 21 9.14 -5.90 22.69
N ASN A 22 8.04 -6.24 23.36
CA ASN A 22 6.75 -5.58 23.18
C ASN A 22 6.92 -4.09 23.47
N ALA A 23 6.51 -3.23 22.53
CA ALA A 23 5.94 -1.92 22.83
C ALA A 23 5.32 -1.38 21.54
N ASP A 24 4.03 -1.10 21.59
CA ASP A 24 3.34 -0.20 20.68
C ASP A 24 4.22 1.01 20.36
N GLN A 25 4.63 1.12 19.09
CA GLN A 25 4.81 2.41 18.45
C GLN A 25 3.89 2.46 17.25
N GLN A 26 2.60 2.54 17.59
CA GLN A 26 1.55 3.04 16.74
C GLN A 26 1.84 4.53 16.46
N THR A 27 2.77 4.82 15.56
CA THR A 27 2.94 6.19 15.06
C THR A 27 1.84 6.46 14.05
N GLY A 28 0.80 7.17 14.51
CA GLY A 28 -0.46 7.42 13.81
C GLY A 28 -0.34 7.63 12.31
N THR A 29 -0.68 6.60 11.56
CA THR A 29 -1.13 6.67 10.18
C THR A 29 -2.65 6.73 10.24
N GLN A 30 -3.28 7.73 9.60
CA GLN A 30 -4.72 7.74 9.45
C GLN A 30 -5.12 6.57 8.56
N ASP A 31 -5.57 5.48 9.17
CA ASP A 31 -6.06 4.31 8.47
C ASP A 31 -7.22 4.71 7.56
N THR A 32 -7.20 4.25 6.30
CA THR A 32 -8.40 4.29 5.45
C THR A 32 -9.51 3.55 6.21
N PRO A 33 -10.79 3.98 6.11
CA PRO A 33 -11.87 3.10 6.55
C PRO A 33 -11.68 1.71 5.94
N ALA A 34 -11.88 0.68 6.77
CA ALA A 34 -11.50 -0.70 6.48
C ALA A 34 -12.20 -1.31 5.24
N ASP A 35 -13.10 -0.59 4.59
CA ASP A 35 -13.80 -1.01 3.39
C ASP A 35 -13.65 -0.07 2.19
N ALA A 36 -12.84 0.99 2.24
CA ALA A 36 -12.62 1.80 1.03
C ALA A 36 -11.88 1.02 -0.07
N ARG A 37 -12.29 1.20 -1.32
CA ARG A 37 -11.80 0.41 -2.46
C ARG A 37 -12.18 1.00 -3.82
N TRP A 38 -11.64 0.43 -4.89
CA TRP A 38 -12.10 0.66 -6.27
C TRP A 38 -13.50 0.08 -6.53
N GLU A 39 -14.22 0.62 -7.50
CA GLU A 39 -15.55 0.11 -7.89
C GLU A 39 -15.51 -1.33 -8.40
N GLN A 40 -14.42 -1.70 -9.06
CA GLN A 40 -14.16 -3.06 -9.55
C GLN A 40 -12.88 -3.58 -8.92
N ASN A 41 -12.70 -4.90 -8.90
CA ASN A 41 -11.42 -5.52 -8.53
C ASN A 41 -10.35 -5.37 -9.63
N SER A 42 -10.36 -4.25 -10.33
CA SER A 42 -9.35 -3.87 -11.31
C SER A 42 -9.16 -2.37 -11.32
N ALA A 43 -7.93 -1.93 -11.59
CA ALA A 43 -7.57 -0.53 -11.71
C ALA A 43 -6.48 -0.34 -12.77
N THR A 44 -6.46 0.81 -13.43
CA THR A 44 -5.32 1.20 -14.26
C THR A 44 -4.16 1.68 -13.39
N ILE A 45 -2.93 1.37 -13.79
CA ILE A 45 -1.73 1.75 -13.05
C ILE A 45 -0.69 2.35 -13.99
N TYR A 46 -0.11 3.48 -13.60
CA TYR A 46 0.96 4.16 -14.33
C TYR A 46 2.26 4.09 -13.52
N VAL A 47 3.28 3.43 -14.08
CA VAL A 47 4.59 3.25 -13.44
C VAL A 47 5.56 4.34 -13.93
N ASN A 48 5.72 5.39 -13.14
CA ASN A 48 6.63 6.51 -13.38
C ASN A 48 7.93 6.36 -12.57
N ILE A 49 8.66 5.28 -12.82
CA ILE A 49 9.94 4.98 -12.15
C ILE A 49 11.04 4.83 -13.19
N SER A 50 12.09 5.65 -13.08
CA SER A 50 13.27 5.57 -13.95
C SER A 50 14.33 4.58 -13.45
N ASN A 51 14.44 4.38 -12.14
CA ASN A 51 15.41 3.45 -11.57
C ASN A 51 15.02 1.99 -11.92
N PRO A 52 15.89 1.20 -12.57
CA PRO A 52 15.53 -0.12 -13.08
C PRO A 52 15.22 -1.13 -11.96
N VAL A 53 15.86 -1.02 -10.79
CA VAL A 53 15.65 -1.94 -9.66
C VAL A 53 14.24 -1.76 -9.09
N LEU A 54 13.86 -0.51 -8.81
CA LEU A 54 12.53 -0.18 -8.28
C LEU A 54 11.42 -0.39 -9.32
N LYS A 55 11.70 -0.09 -10.59
CA LYS A 55 10.77 -0.36 -11.68
C LYS A 55 10.50 -1.87 -11.81
N ASN A 56 11.56 -2.68 -11.84
CA ASN A 56 11.42 -4.13 -11.91
C ASN A 56 10.69 -4.71 -10.68
N ALA A 57 10.97 -4.20 -9.48
CA ALA A 57 10.25 -4.60 -8.28
C ALA A 57 8.75 -4.28 -8.37
N THR A 58 8.40 -3.08 -8.84
CA THR A 58 6.99 -2.66 -9.04
C THR A 58 6.29 -3.53 -10.07
N GLU A 59 6.91 -3.76 -11.24
CA GLU A 59 6.34 -4.60 -12.30
C GLU A 59 6.19 -6.06 -11.85
N THR A 60 7.12 -6.56 -11.04
CA THR A 60 7.02 -7.89 -10.41
C THR A 60 5.85 -7.94 -9.45
N ALA A 61 5.72 -6.98 -8.54
CA ALA A 61 4.62 -6.91 -7.59
C ALA A 61 3.24 -6.82 -8.28
N ILE A 62 3.12 -6.04 -9.36
CA ILE A 62 1.94 -5.98 -10.22
C ILE A 62 1.62 -7.38 -10.78
N ALA A 63 2.61 -8.06 -11.34
CA ALA A 63 2.44 -9.40 -11.90
C ALA A 63 2.01 -10.41 -10.83
N GLN A 64 2.60 -10.35 -9.63
CA GLN A 64 2.26 -11.25 -8.52
C GLN A 64 0.82 -11.05 -8.05
N TRP A 65 0.38 -9.81 -7.83
CA TRP A 65 -1.02 -9.53 -7.53
C TRP A 65 -1.97 -10.00 -8.63
N ASN A 66 -1.66 -9.74 -9.89
CA ASN A 66 -2.47 -10.20 -11.03
C ASN A 66 -2.58 -11.74 -11.09
N ASN A 67 -1.48 -12.45 -10.80
CA ASN A 67 -1.45 -13.92 -10.79
C ASN A 67 -2.37 -14.53 -9.73
N THR A 68 -2.65 -13.81 -8.63
CA THR A 68 -3.61 -14.27 -7.61
C THR A 68 -5.05 -14.31 -8.11
N LYS A 69 -5.37 -13.56 -9.17
CA LYS A 69 -6.73 -13.33 -9.71
C LYS A 69 -7.70 -12.67 -8.70
N ALA A 70 -7.20 -12.17 -7.57
CA ALA A 70 -8.02 -11.44 -6.61
C ALA A 70 -8.26 -10.00 -7.05
N PHE A 71 -7.24 -9.38 -7.66
CA PHE A 71 -7.27 -8.04 -8.24
C PHE A 71 -6.53 -8.02 -9.58
N THR A 72 -6.87 -7.10 -10.48
CA THR A 72 -6.20 -6.92 -11.77
C THR A 72 -5.73 -5.47 -11.96
N PHE A 73 -4.42 -5.26 -11.90
CA PHE A 73 -3.76 -4.05 -12.35
C PHE A 73 -3.56 -4.07 -13.87
N LYS A 74 -3.96 -2.99 -14.54
CA LYS A 74 -3.76 -2.78 -15.98
C LYS A 74 -2.72 -1.67 -16.18
N ILE A 75 -1.50 -2.04 -16.55
CA ILE A 75 -0.43 -1.06 -16.81
C ILE A 75 -0.84 -0.20 -18.02
N VAL A 76 -0.83 1.12 -17.85
CA VAL A 76 -1.12 2.12 -18.88
C VAL A 76 -0.03 3.19 -18.89
N ASN A 77 0.17 3.86 -20.03
CA ASN A 77 1.04 5.03 -20.14
C ASN A 77 0.20 6.32 -20.09
N ASP A 78 -0.62 6.45 -19.04
CA ASP A 78 -1.50 7.59 -18.81
C ASP A 78 -1.33 8.09 -17.36
N LYS A 79 -0.97 9.36 -17.20
CA LYS A 79 -0.80 9.99 -15.88
C LYS A 79 -2.10 10.09 -15.09
N ASN A 80 -3.25 9.97 -15.76
CA ASN A 80 -4.58 9.96 -15.14
C ASN A 80 -5.06 8.55 -14.75
N ALA A 81 -4.15 7.56 -14.73
CA ALA A 81 -4.47 6.23 -14.22
C ALA A 81 -5.04 6.28 -12.80
N ASN A 82 -5.81 5.25 -12.43
CA ASN A 82 -6.36 5.14 -11.07
C ASN A 82 -5.24 5.16 -10.03
N ILE A 83 -4.12 4.50 -10.33
CA ILE A 83 -2.96 4.40 -9.46
C ILE A 83 -1.73 4.96 -10.17
N SER A 84 -1.01 5.87 -9.51
CA SER A 84 0.31 6.33 -9.94
C SER A 84 1.39 5.73 -9.04
N VAL A 85 2.47 5.22 -9.64
CA VAL A 85 3.64 4.74 -8.91
C VAL A 85 4.84 5.58 -9.27
N SER A 86 5.55 6.09 -8.27
CA SER A 86 6.78 6.87 -8.45
C SER A 86 7.89 6.37 -7.52
N ALA A 87 9.09 6.90 -7.71
CA ALA A 87 10.19 6.70 -6.77
C ALA A 87 10.63 8.05 -6.22
N VAL A 88 10.89 8.09 -4.92
CA VAL A 88 11.42 9.26 -4.20
C VAL A 88 12.79 8.95 -3.62
N ASN A 89 13.50 9.99 -3.20
CA ASN A 89 14.77 9.87 -2.47
C ASN A 89 14.72 10.85 -1.29
N ASP A 90 14.06 10.44 -0.21
CA ASP A 90 13.85 11.30 0.95
C ASP A 90 14.30 10.60 2.25
N PRO A 91 15.40 11.05 2.88
CA PRO A 91 15.83 10.51 4.17
C PRO A 91 14.89 10.88 5.31
N ASN A 92 14.12 11.96 5.20
CA ASN A 92 13.37 12.54 6.33
C ASN A 92 11.99 11.91 6.52
N ASN A 93 11.43 11.27 5.49
CA ASN A 93 10.11 10.65 5.58
C ASN A 93 10.09 9.34 6.39
N GLY A 94 11.25 8.80 6.81
CA GLY A 94 11.35 7.60 7.65
C GLY A 94 10.83 6.30 7.02
N ALA A 95 10.41 6.31 5.75
CA ALA A 95 9.61 5.25 5.15
C ALA A 95 10.22 4.71 3.85
N ALA A 96 10.30 3.39 3.74
CA ALA A 96 10.79 2.67 2.57
C ALA A 96 9.74 2.65 1.44
N GLY A 97 8.46 2.71 1.80
CA GLY A 97 7.33 2.84 0.89
C GLY A 97 6.25 3.69 1.53
N LEU A 98 5.44 4.33 0.69
CA LEU A 98 4.31 5.13 1.11
C LEU A 98 3.17 5.03 0.09
N THR A 99 1.96 4.80 0.58
CA THR A 99 0.75 4.83 -0.24
C THR A 99 -0.20 5.88 0.28
N ASN A 100 -0.66 6.76 -0.61
CA ASN A 100 -1.73 7.70 -0.33
C ASN A 100 -2.95 7.34 -1.18
N THR A 101 -4.12 7.25 -0.56
CA THR A 101 -5.39 7.02 -1.27
C THR A 101 -6.29 8.22 -1.08
N SER A 102 -7.06 8.55 -2.10
CA SER A 102 -8.15 9.52 -2.02
C SER A 102 -9.46 8.83 -2.37
N MET A 103 -10.55 9.23 -1.73
CA MET A 103 -11.85 8.60 -1.96
C MET A 103 -13.01 9.59 -1.88
N ASN A 104 -14.13 9.18 -2.48
CA ASN A 104 -15.42 9.83 -2.29
C ASN A 104 -16.07 9.34 -0.99
N SER A 105 -16.09 10.19 0.03
CA SER A 105 -16.69 9.87 1.34
C SER A 105 -18.16 9.48 1.27
N ALA A 106 -18.91 9.95 0.28
CA ALA A 106 -20.32 9.63 0.12
C ALA A 106 -20.58 8.22 -0.42
N THR A 107 -19.58 7.56 -1.02
CA THR A 107 -19.72 6.23 -1.64
C THR A 107 -18.73 5.20 -1.12
N GLY A 108 -17.65 5.63 -0.47
CA GLY A 108 -16.56 4.74 -0.05
C GLY A 108 -15.63 4.29 -1.18
N TYR A 109 -15.81 4.83 -2.40
CA TYR A 109 -14.97 4.47 -3.55
C TYR A 109 -13.75 5.35 -3.71
N TYR A 110 -12.62 4.72 -4.00
CA TYR A 110 -11.38 5.39 -4.36
C TYR A 110 -11.53 6.23 -5.63
N LEU A 111 -10.86 7.38 -5.62
CA LEU A 111 -10.76 8.31 -6.73
C LEU A 111 -9.36 8.23 -7.35
N HIS A 112 -8.33 8.15 -6.51
CA HIS A 112 -6.94 8.04 -6.94
C HIS A 112 -6.10 7.40 -5.82
N ALA A 113 -5.03 6.70 -6.20
CA ALA A 113 -3.96 6.32 -5.27
C ALA A 113 -2.59 6.67 -5.82
N THR A 114 -1.68 7.07 -4.93
CA THR A 114 -0.27 7.33 -5.22
C THR A 114 0.56 6.37 -4.38
N VAL A 115 1.46 5.65 -5.04
CA VAL A 115 2.45 4.77 -4.40
C VAL A 115 3.84 5.32 -4.65
N GLU A 116 4.62 5.49 -3.60
CA GLU A 116 5.99 5.98 -3.66
C GLU A 116 6.95 4.97 -3.07
N LEU A 117 7.93 4.52 -3.85
CA LEU A 117 9.03 3.70 -3.37
C LEU A 117 10.24 4.59 -3.05
N ASN A 118 10.76 4.50 -1.82
CA ASN A 118 11.84 5.37 -1.38
C ASN A 118 13.21 4.74 -1.61
N SER A 119 13.89 5.22 -2.64
CA SER A 119 15.24 4.79 -3.01
C SER A 119 16.29 5.02 -1.91
N TYR A 120 16.10 6.01 -1.02
CA TYR A 120 17.01 6.26 0.10
C TYR A 120 17.17 5.04 1.00
N TYR A 121 16.07 4.32 1.26
CA TYR A 121 16.06 3.11 2.09
C TYR A 121 16.25 1.86 1.26
N LEU A 122 15.51 1.73 0.16
CA LEU A 122 15.43 0.49 -0.61
C LEU A 122 16.71 0.17 -1.39
N LEU A 123 17.48 1.18 -1.78
CA LEU A 123 18.69 0.99 -2.60
C LEU A 123 19.99 1.25 -1.83
N ASN A 124 19.91 1.70 -0.58
CA ASN A 124 21.08 1.92 0.25
C ASN A 124 21.45 0.62 1.00
N PRO A 125 22.64 0.04 0.74
CA PRO A 125 23.06 -1.21 1.36
C PRO A 125 23.07 -1.18 2.89
N ALA A 126 23.17 0.00 3.52
CA ALA A 126 23.14 0.16 4.97
C ALA A 126 21.84 -0.34 5.62
N PHE A 127 20.72 -0.37 4.87
CA PHE A 127 19.43 -0.87 5.35
C PHE A 127 19.16 -2.34 4.98
N GLY A 128 20.06 -2.99 4.24
CA GLY A 128 20.01 -4.44 4.02
C GLY A 128 18.80 -4.98 3.25
N TYR A 129 18.21 -4.19 2.35
CA TYR A 129 17.14 -4.68 1.47
C TYR A 129 17.71 -5.59 0.39
N SER A 130 17.25 -6.84 0.36
CA SER A 130 17.45 -7.73 -0.79
C SER A 130 16.46 -7.38 -1.90
N GLN A 131 16.68 -7.87 -3.12
CA GLN A 131 15.73 -7.68 -4.22
C GLN A 131 14.32 -8.18 -3.86
N GLU A 132 14.22 -9.32 -3.18
CA GLU A 132 12.95 -9.86 -2.69
C GLU A 132 12.26 -8.91 -1.71
N ARG A 133 13.00 -8.32 -0.76
CA ARG A 133 12.42 -7.34 0.17
C ARG A 133 11.92 -6.08 -0.53
N ILE A 134 12.59 -5.65 -1.60
CA ILE A 134 12.13 -4.50 -2.43
C ILE A 134 10.84 -4.87 -3.16
N VAL A 135 10.74 -6.09 -3.70
CA VAL A 135 9.49 -6.61 -4.30
C VAL A 135 8.38 -6.66 -3.26
N ASN A 136 8.62 -7.24 -2.09
CA ASN A 136 7.62 -7.33 -1.02
C ASN A 136 7.14 -5.94 -0.56
N THR A 137 8.05 -4.97 -0.44
CA THR A 137 7.68 -3.57 -0.19
C THR A 137 6.72 -3.04 -1.26
N ALA A 138 7.01 -3.27 -2.55
CA ALA A 138 6.11 -2.86 -3.62
C ALA A 138 4.77 -3.62 -3.57
N GLU A 139 4.77 -4.91 -3.24
CA GLU A 139 3.53 -5.69 -3.05
C GLU A 139 2.67 -5.15 -1.91
N HIS A 140 3.29 -4.74 -0.79
CA HIS A 140 2.62 -4.14 0.36
C HIS A 140 1.94 -2.82 0.00
N GLU A 141 2.68 -1.91 -0.64
CA GLU A 141 2.13 -0.61 -1.04
C GLU A 141 0.99 -0.78 -2.06
N LEU A 142 1.13 -1.70 -3.02
CA LEU A 142 0.03 -2.05 -3.92
C LEU A 142 -1.16 -2.69 -3.18
N GLY A 143 -0.90 -3.43 -2.09
CA GLY A 143 -1.93 -3.93 -1.18
C GLY A 143 -2.75 -2.80 -0.55
N HIS A 144 -2.10 -1.74 -0.09
CA HIS A 144 -2.79 -0.52 0.37
C HIS A 144 -3.57 0.16 -0.75
N ALA A 145 -2.99 0.26 -1.96
CA ALA A 145 -3.63 0.86 -3.12
C ALA A 145 -4.90 0.11 -3.57
N ILE A 146 -5.09 -1.15 -3.16
CA ILE A 146 -6.32 -1.95 -3.38
C ILE A 146 -7.18 -2.11 -2.12
N GLY A 147 -6.87 -1.37 -1.06
CA GLY A 147 -7.71 -1.25 0.14
C GLY A 147 -7.41 -2.21 1.27
N LEU A 148 -6.30 -2.95 1.22
CA LEU A 148 -5.87 -3.73 2.39
C LEU A 148 -5.29 -2.81 3.48
N GLN A 149 -5.62 -3.13 4.72
CA GLN A 149 -5.05 -2.50 5.92
C GLN A 149 -3.94 -3.37 6.51
N HIS A 150 -3.17 -2.79 7.43
CA HIS A 150 -2.17 -3.54 8.17
C HIS A 150 -2.78 -4.67 9.00
N THR A 151 -1.93 -5.66 9.29
CA THR A 151 -2.31 -6.83 10.07
C THR A 151 -1.12 -7.37 10.85
N ASN A 152 -1.37 -7.89 12.06
CA ASN A 152 -0.33 -8.45 12.91
C ASN A 152 0.00 -9.94 12.62
N LYS A 153 -0.53 -10.50 11.53
CA LYS A 153 -0.29 -11.88 11.11
C LYS A 153 0.81 -11.95 10.06
N ILE A 154 1.30 -13.15 9.74
CA ILE A 154 2.17 -13.38 8.58
C ILE A 154 1.41 -13.00 7.32
N SER A 155 1.87 -11.97 6.62
CA SER A 155 1.12 -11.27 5.57
C SER A 155 2.04 -10.27 4.88
N VAL A 156 1.81 -10.04 3.59
CA VAL A 156 2.43 -8.89 2.92
C VAL A 156 2.06 -7.58 3.60
N MET A 157 0.89 -7.50 4.23
CA MET A 157 0.37 -6.33 4.93
C MET A 157 0.83 -6.21 6.40
N GLN A 158 1.93 -6.85 6.80
CA GLN A 158 2.54 -6.52 8.09
C GLN A 158 3.02 -5.06 8.11
N PRO A 159 3.00 -4.35 9.26
CA PRO A 159 3.44 -2.95 9.31
C PRO A 159 4.86 -2.68 8.76
N ALA A 160 5.77 -3.65 8.88
CA ALA A 160 7.13 -3.54 8.32
C ALA A 160 7.26 -4.00 6.86
N GLY A 161 6.14 -4.39 6.24
CA GLY A 161 5.80 -4.55 4.81
C GLY A 161 6.75 -5.26 3.84
N SER A 162 7.89 -5.77 4.31
CA SER A 162 8.97 -6.25 3.43
C SER A 162 9.38 -7.70 3.70
N TYR A 163 8.94 -8.30 4.81
CA TYR A 163 9.39 -9.64 5.23
C TYR A 163 8.66 -10.80 4.56
N TYR A 164 7.41 -10.59 4.17
CA TYR A 164 6.57 -11.63 3.61
C TYR A 164 6.03 -11.17 2.25
N PRO A 165 6.04 -12.04 1.23
CA PRO A 165 5.33 -11.76 -0.02
C PRO A 165 3.82 -11.91 0.20
N ILE A 166 3.02 -11.70 -0.85
CA ILE A 166 1.57 -11.97 -0.83
C ILE A 166 1.26 -13.38 -0.29
N GLN A 167 0.42 -13.45 0.75
CA GLN A 167 -0.04 -14.67 1.38
C GLN A 167 -1.50 -14.98 0.99
N SER A 168 -1.94 -16.25 1.18
CA SER A 168 -3.33 -16.66 0.90
C SER A 168 -4.38 -15.80 1.61
N ARG A 169 -4.09 -15.36 2.84
CA ARG A 169 -4.99 -14.48 3.59
C ARG A 169 -5.15 -13.10 2.97
N ASP A 170 -4.12 -12.60 2.28
CA ASP A 170 -4.16 -11.30 1.62
C ASP A 170 -5.08 -11.40 0.39
N ILE A 171 -4.99 -12.51 -0.35
CA ILE A 171 -5.89 -12.86 -1.46
C ILE A 171 -7.35 -12.97 -0.97
N GLU A 172 -7.58 -13.68 0.15
CA GLU A 172 -8.91 -13.81 0.75
C GLU A 172 -9.47 -12.46 1.21
N ALA A 173 -8.64 -11.61 1.81
CA ALA A 173 -9.02 -10.27 2.22
C ALA A 173 -9.43 -9.40 1.03
N VAL A 174 -8.68 -9.42 -0.08
CA VAL A 174 -9.05 -8.73 -1.33
C VAL A 174 -10.39 -9.26 -1.84
N LYS A 175 -10.56 -10.58 -1.97
CA LYS A 175 -11.81 -11.17 -2.48
C LYS A 175 -13.02 -10.76 -1.62
N ALA A 176 -12.88 -10.79 -0.29
CA ALA A 176 -13.93 -10.38 0.63
C ALA A 176 -14.21 -8.86 0.59
N LEU A 177 -13.18 -8.05 0.37
CA LEU A 177 -13.32 -6.60 0.22
C LEU A 177 -14.12 -6.26 -1.05
N TYR A 178 -13.82 -6.91 -2.17
CA TYR A 178 -14.46 -6.66 -3.47
C TYR A 178 -15.76 -7.43 -3.71
N SER A 179 -16.22 -8.26 -2.76
CA SER A 179 -17.51 -8.99 -2.87
C SER A 179 -18.72 -8.24 -2.32
N ARG A 180 -18.54 -7.00 -1.84
CA ARG A 180 -19.60 -6.18 -1.23
C ARG A 180 -19.65 -4.78 -1.85
N THR A 181 -20.56 -3.92 -1.39
CA THR A 181 -20.61 -2.45 -1.69
C THR A 181 -20.02 -1.65 -0.51
N PRO A 182 -19.19 -0.61 -0.73
CA PRO A 182 -18.55 0.10 0.38
C PRO A 182 -19.59 0.93 1.11
N GLN A 183 -19.33 1.20 2.38
CA GLN A 183 -20.17 2.08 3.17
C GLN A 183 -19.66 3.52 3.04
N PRO A 184 -20.57 4.51 2.92
CA PRO A 184 -20.20 5.91 3.06
C PRO A 184 -19.55 6.16 4.42
N ILE A 185 -18.56 7.05 4.48
CA ILE A 185 -18.14 7.60 5.78
C ILE A 185 -19.18 8.65 6.14
N ILE A 186 -20.13 8.26 6.99
CA ILE A 186 -20.97 9.22 7.69
C ILE A 186 -20.06 9.84 8.75
N ALA A 187 -19.70 11.11 8.58
CA ALA A 187 -19.13 11.86 9.68
C ALA A 187 -20.18 11.82 10.81
N GLU A 188 -19.88 11.15 11.91
CA GLU A 188 -20.70 11.29 13.10
C GLU A 188 -20.72 12.78 13.46
N ASN A 189 -21.87 13.41 13.28
CA ASN A 189 -22.13 14.70 13.89
C ASN A 189 -22.02 14.46 15.39
N ASN A 190 -20.90 14.88 16.00
CA ASN A 190 -20.76 15.05 17.44
C ASN A 190 -21.65 16.21 17.92
N SER A 191 -22.96 16.02 17.79
CA SER A 191 -24.01 16.80 18.41
C SER A 191 -24.79 15.86 19.34
N ASN A 192 -24.15 15.45 20.44
CA ASN A 192 -24.75 15.17 21.75
C ASN A 192 -23.86 14.26 22.63
N ARG A 193 -23.02 14.86 23.48
CA ARG A 193 -23.10 14.73 24.96
C ARG A 193 -22.00 15.54 25.65
#